data_AF-A0A971MX43-F1
#
_entry.id   AF-A0A971MX43-F1
#
_cell.length_a   1.000
_cell.length_b   1.000
_cell.length_c   1.000
_cell.angle_alpha   90.00
_cell.angle_beta   90.00
_cell.angle_gamma   90.00
#
_symmetry.space_group_name_H-M   'P 1'
#
loop_
_entity.id
_entity.type
_entity.pdbx_description
1 polymer ?
#
loop_
_entity_poly.entity_id
_entity_poly.type
_entity_poly.pdbx_seq_one_letter_code
_entity_poly.pdbx_strand_id
1 'polypeptide(L)'
;LVTAMIQQIINIEAPICSEEIYYRVLESFGGMRLTKKSTEFLQTCLNKAKKKTNKQGDISFYWTSGFDINSYLSYRKPKDGEKRNLETINDYELANLLWDIIIDFELTNAGQSMSEDDLIREATRQLGFARYTDKMKNIVKTAVTNAIRRKLLMRQKKDIILNKER
;
A
#
# COMPACT_ATOMS: atom_id res chain seq x y z
N LEU A 1 -20.47 -17.23 6.82
CA LEU A 1 -19.87 -16.25 7.76
C LEU A 1 -18.49 -15.77 7.29
N VAL A 2 -17.44 -16.62 7.30
CA VAL A 2 -16.06 -16.20 7.00
C VAL A 2 -15.87 -15.56 5.61
N THR A 3 -16.49 -16.12 4.55
CA THR A 3 -16.43 -15.49 3.22
C THR A 3 -17.04 -14.08 3.19
N ALA A 4 -18.12 -13.84 3.94
CA ALA A 4 -18.73 -12.50 4.02
C ALA A 4 -17.83 -11.53 4.79
N MET A 5 -17.16 -12.00 5.85
CA MET A 5 -16.16 -11.21 6.58
C MET A 5 -14.96 -10.85 5.70
N ILE A 6 -14.42 -11.81 4.92
CA ILE A 6 -13.36 -11.53 3.93
C ILE A 6 -13.83 -10.48 2.92
N GLN A 7 -15.07 -10.58 2.44
CA GLN A 7 -15.61 -9.58 1.53
C GLN A 7 -15.67 -8.19 2.17
N GLN A 8 -16.08 -8.10 3.45
CA GLN A 8 -16.10 -6.83 4.19
C GLN A 8 -14.69 -6.26 4.36
N ILE A 9 -13.71 -7.09 4.73
CA ILE A 9 -12.30 -6.68 4.83
C ILE A 9 -11.81 -6.13 3.49
N ILE A 10 -12.05 -6.83 2.37
CA ILE A 10 -11.67 -6.33 1.05
C ILE A 10 -12.36 -5.00 0.75
N ASN A 11 -13.65 -4.86 1.05
CA ASN A 11 -14.39 -3.64 0.75
C ASN A 11 -13.90 -2.40 1.54
N ILE A 12 -13.38 -2.62 2.76
CA ILE A 12 -12.90 -1.55 3.66
C ILE A 12 -11.42 -1.26 3.43
N GLU A 13 -10.61 -2.31 3.24
CA GLU A 13 -9.16 -2.22 3.29
C GLU A 13 -8.47 -2.38 1.93
N ALA A 14 -9.23 -2.56 0.84
CA ALA A 14 -8.64 -2.62 -0.49
C ALA A 14 -7.79 -1.38 -0.81
N PRO A 15 -6.60 -1.55 -1.41
CA PRO A 15 -5.98 -2.82 -1.77
C PRO A 15 -5.36 -3.56 -0.57
N ILE A 16 -5.56 -4.87 -0.50
CA ILE A 16 -5.04 -5.70 0.60
C ILE A 16 -4.57 -7.07 0.08
N CYS A 17 -3.48 -7.62 0.63
CA CYS A 17 -2.98 -8.95 0.25
C CYS A 17 -3.62 -10.07 1.09
N SER A 18 -3.44 -11.33 0.67
CA SER A 18 -4.03 -12.49 1.35
C SER A 18 -3.57 -12.63 2.80
N GLU A 19 -2.29 -12.40 3.06
CA GLU A 19 -1.70 -12.50 4.40
C GLU A 19 -2.39 -11.56 5.40
N GLU A 20 -2.55 -10.28 5.05
CA GLU A 20 -3.25 -9.30 5.90
C GLU A 20 -4.73 -9.65 6.09
N ILE A 21 -5.42 -10.13 5.05
CA ILE A 21 -6.80 -10.63 5.17
C ILE A 21 -6.86 -11.76 6.20
N TYR A 22 -5.94 -12.71 6.13
CA TYR A 22 -5.94 -13.86 7.04
C TYR A 22 -5.71 -13.44 8.48
N TYR A 23 -4.76 -12.53 8.72
CA TYR A 23 -4.55 -11.97 10.06
C TYR A 23 -5.81 -11.25 10.58
N ARG A 24 -6.46 -10.40 9.79
CA ARG A 24 -7.70 -9.70 10.18
C ARG A 24 -8.82 -10.67 10.56
N VAL A 25 -8.99 -11.74 9.77
CA VAL A 25 -9.98 -12.77 10.09
C VAL A 25 -9.60 -13.45 11.41
N LEU A 26 -8.36 -13.90 11.59
CA LEU A 26 -7.96 -14.60 12.80
C LEU A 26 -8.00 -13.73 14.07
N GLU A 27 -7.66 -12.44 13.95
CA GLU A 27 -7.83 -11.44 15.01
C GLU A 27 -9.28 -11.36 15.49
N SER A 28 -10.24 -11.37 14.56
CA SER A 28 -11.68 -11.35 14.89
C SER A 28 -12.16 -12.59 15.65
N PHE A 29 -11.39 -13.68 15.63
CA PHE A 29 -11.66 -14.92 16.37
C PHE A 29 -10.75 -15.07 17.60
N GLY A 30 -10.26 -13.97 18.18
CA GLY A 30 -9.44 -14.00 19.40
C GLY A 30 -7.95 -14.28 19.15
N GLY A 31 -7.43 -13.90 17.99
CA GLY A 31 -6.00 -14.00 17.69
C GLY A 31 -5.51 -15.44 17.47
N MET A 32 -6.35 -16.27 16.84
CA MET A 32 -5.96 -17.65 16.51
C MET A 32 -4.70 -17.69 15.63
N ARG A 33 -3.88 -18.73 15.80
CA ARG A 33 -2.65 -18.90 15.00
C ARG A 33 -2.97 -19.29 13.56
N LEU A 34 -2.24 -18.70 12.61
CA LEU A 34 -2.25 -19.13 11.21
C LEU A 34 -1.51 -20.48 11.07
N THR A 35 -2.28 -21.56 10.95
CA THR A 35 -1.81 -22.93 10.65
C THR A 35 -2.07 -23.28 9.19
N LYS A 36 -1.42 -24.33 8.66
CA LYS A 36 -1.69 -24.83 7.30
C LYS A 36 -3.19 -25.06 7.04
N LYS A 37 -3.87 -25.73 7.98
CA LYS A 37 -5.31 -26.02 7.88
C LYS A 37 -6.17 -24.74 7.83
N SER A 38 -5.88 -23.76 8.69
CA SER A 38 -6.61 -22.48 8.64
C SER A 38 -6.29 -21.71 7.35
N THR A 39 -5.06 -21.72 6.87
CA THR A 39 -4.68 -21.06 5.62
C THR A 39 -5.43 -21.65 4.42
N GLU A 40 -5.50 -22.96 4.29
CA GLU A 40 -6.24 -23.64 3.22
C GLU A 40 -7.74 -23.32 3.25
N PHE A 41 -8.32 -23.30 4.46
CA PHE A 41 -9.72 -22.91 4.66
C PHE A 41 -9.96 -21.43 4.27
N LEU A 42 -9.12 -20.52 4.76
CA LEU A 42 -9.23 -19.09 4.45
C LEU A 42 -9.01 -18.81 2.97
N GLN A 43 -8.09 -19.51 2.31
CA GLN A 43 -7.87 -19.42 0.86
C GLN A 43 -9.12 -19.87 0.09
N THR A 44 -9.76 -20.95 0.53
CA THR A 44 -11.03 -21.42 -0.06
C THR A 44 -12.13 -20.37 0.09
N CYS A 45 -12.22 -19.71 1.25
CA CYS A 45 -13.17 -18.63 1.49
C CYS A 45 -12.85 -17.38 0.65
N LEU A 46 -11.57 -17.00 0.53
CA LEU A 46 -11.09 -15.90 -0.27
C LEU A 46 -11.40 -16.11 -1.76
N ASN A 47 -11.22 -17.33 -2.26
CA ASN A 47 -11.54 -17.68 -3.65
C ASN A 47 -13.02 -17.44 -3.99
N LYS A 48 -13.92 -17.63 -3.03
CA LYS A 48 -15.38 -17.37 -3.18
C LYS A 48 -15.77 -15.90 -3.09
N ALA A 49 -14.92 -15.02 -2.58
CA ALA A 49 -15.21 -13.59 -2.47
C ALA A 49 -15.18 -12.90 -3.85
N LYS A 50 -16.09 -11.93 -4.05
CA LYS A 50 -16.18 -11.10 -5.25
C LYS A 50 -15.12 -10.00 -5.17
N LYS A 51 -14.09 -10.10 -6.00
CA LYS A 51 -12.92 -9.24 -5.95
C LYS A 51 -12.31 -9.07 -7.33
N LYS A 52 -11.65 -7.94 -7.54
CA LYS A 52 -10.63 -7.79 -8.60
C LYS A 52 -9.26 -8.10 -8.00
N THR A 53 -8.33 -8.52 -8.84
CA THR A 53 -6.97 -8.85 -8.41
C THR A 53 -5.93 -8.25 -9.33
N ASN A 54 -4.84 -7.75 -8.76
CA ASN A 54 -3.60 -7.51 -9.48
C ASN A 54 -2.45 -8.20 -8.74
N LYS A 55 -1.32 -8.36 -9.43
CA LYS A 55 -0.08 -8.84 -8.84
C LYS A 55 0.95 -7.72 -8.75
N GLN A 56 1.82 -7.85 -7.75
CA GLN A 56 3.03 -7.05 -7.56
C GLN A 56 4.12 -8.03 -7.11
N GLY A 57 5.05 -8.34 -8.03
CA GLY A 57 5.90 -9.51 -7.88
C GLY A 57 5.04 -10.77 -7.69
N ASP A 58 5.35 -11.54 -6.65
CA ASP A 58 4.64 -12.78 -6.30
C ASP A 58 3.40 -12.56 -5.42
N ILE A 59 3.17 -11.33 -4.96
CA ILE A 59 2.07 -11.01 -4.04
C ILE A 59 0.83 -10.62 -4.85
N SER A 60 -0.30 -11.24 -4.50
CA SER A 60 -1.61 -10.89 -5.05
C SER A 60 -2.33 -9.91 -4.12
N PHE A 61 -2.79 -8.81 -4.70
CA PHE A 61 -3.59 -7.80 -4.02
C PHE A 61 -5.04 -7.86 -4.50
N TYR A 62 -5.95 -7.73 -3.54
CA TYR A 62 -7.38 -7.84 -3.72
C TYR A 62 -8.05 -6.47 -3.59
N TRP A 63 -8.95 -6.21 -4.52
CA TRP A 63 -9.69 -4.96 -4.64
C TRP A 63 -11.18 -5.21 -4.57
N THR A 64 -11.91 -4.21 -4.10
CA THR A 64 -13.37 -4.15 -4.21
C THR A 64 -13.80 -4.39 -5.65
N SER A 65 -14.77 -5.28 -5.85
CA SER A 65 -15.28 -5.58 -7.19
C SER A 65 -15.84 -4.32 -7.86
N GLY A 66 -15.67 -4.21 -9.18
CA GLY A 66 -16.14 -3.04 -9.95
C GLY A 66 -15.29 -1.78 -9.81
N PHE A 67 -14.38 -1.69 -8.83
CA PHE A 67 -13.54 -0.52 -8.63
C PHE A 67 -12.55 -0.28 -9.78
N ASP A 68 -12.36 0.97 -10.19
CA ASP A 68 -11.30 1.37 -11.12
C ASP A 68 -10.01 1.69 -10.34
N ILE A 69 -9.04 0.79 -10.46
CA ILE A 69 -7.75 0.86 -9.76
C ILE A 69 -7.04 2.20 -10.02
N ASN A 70 -7.18 2.79 -11.21
CA ASN A 70 -6.50 4.03 -11.56
C ASN A 70 -7.04 5.26 -10.80
N SER A 71 -8.29 5.21 -10.34
CA SER A 71 -8.92 6.25 -9.52
C SER A 71 -8.60 6.15 -8.02
N TYR A 72 -7.85 5.12 -7.59
CA TYR A 72 -7.49 4.94 -6.19
C TYR A 72 -6.51 6.02 -5.69
N LEU A 73 -6.93 6.83 -4.71
CA LEU A 73 -6.13 7.94 -4.16
C LEU A 73 -5.94 7.90 -2.63
N SER A 74 -6.34 6.81 -1.97
CA SER A 74 -6.19 6.65 -0.53
C SER A 74 -4.89 5.93 -0.14
N TYR A 75 -4.46 6.08 1.11
CA TYR A 75 -3.42 5.28 1.74
C TYR A 75 -3.69 5.12 3.23
N ARG A 76 -3.24 4.01 3.83
CA ARG A 76 -3.42 3.76 5.27
C ARG A 76 -2.15 4.10 6.04
N LYS A 77 -2.30 4.92 7.08
CA LYS A 77 -1.24 5.19 8.06
C LYS A 77 -1.10 4.02 9.04
N PRO A 78 0.11 3.75 9.56
CA PRO A 78 0.26 2.87 10.73
C PRO A 78 -0.53 3.43 11.92
N LYS A 79 -0.95 2.56 12.83
CA LYS A 79 -1.41 3.00 14.16
C LYS A 79 -0.22 3.50 14.99
N ASP A 80 -0.50 4.28 16.02
CA ASP A 80 0.54 4.82 16.89
C ASP A 80 1.41 3.69 17.50
N GLY A 81 2.72 3.79 17.30
CA GLY A 81 3.69 2.79 17.76
C GLY A 81 3.78 1.53 16.90
N GLU A 82 2.96 1.38 15.87
CA GLU A 82 2.99 0.24 14.94
C GLU A 82 3.79 0.54 13.66
N LYS A 83 4.14 -0.52 12.94
CA LYS A 83 4.78 -0.45 11.62
C LYS A 83 3.85 -1.09 10.60
N ARG A 84 3.79 -0.52 9.39
CA ARG A 84 3.19 -1.22 8.25
C ARG A 84 4.29 -1.86 7.42
N ASN A 85 4.20 -3.17 7.20
CA ASN A 85 5.18 -3.88 6.39
C ASN A 85 5.09 -3.39 4.94
N LEU A 86 6.15 -2.75 4.44
CA LEU A 86 6.23 -2.26 3.06
C LEU A 86 5.95 -3.35 2.01
N GLU A 87 6.29 -4.61 2.32
CA GLU A 87 6.06 -5.74 1.40
C GLU A 87 4.57 -6.10 1.27
N THR A 88 3.74 -5.73 2.23
CA THR A 88 2.29 -5.99 2.22
C THR A 88 1.47 -4.78 1.77
N ILE A 89 2.13 -3.69 1.35
CA ILE A 89 1.50 -2.47 0.81
C ILE A 89 1.51 -2.53 -0.71
N ASN A 90 0.36 -2.25 -1.32
CA ASN A 90 0.21 -2.19 -2.77
C ASN A 90 0.90 -0.93 -3.33
N ASP A 91 1.53 -1.04 -4.49
CA ASP A 91 2.25 0.07 -5.13
C ASP A 91 1.35 1.28 -5.42
N TYR A 92 0.03 1.11 -5.61
CA TYR A 92 -0.89 2.24 -5.76
C TYR A 92 -1.08 2.97 -4.43
N GLU A 93 -1.20 2.23 -3.32
CA GLU A 93 -1.28 2.81 -1.98
C GLU A 93 0.01 3.53 -1.61
N LEU A 94 1.16 2.91 -1.88
CA LEU A 94 2.46 3.52 -1.64
C LEU A 94 2.70 4.74 -2.53
N ALA A 95 2.31 4.69 -3.81
CA ALA A 95 2.37 5.85 -4.71
C ALA A 95 1.52 7.03 -4.21
N ASN A 96 0.36 6.77 -3.60
CA ASN A 96 -0.49 7.82 -3.04
C ASN A 96 0.13 8.44 -1.78
N LEU A 97 0.78 7.65 -0.92
CA LEU A 97 1.58 8.17 0.20
C LEU A 97 2.70 9.09 -0.30
N LEU A 98 3.43 8.68 -1.34
CA LEU A 98 4.50 9.50 -1.92
C LEU A 98 3.98 10.82 -2.49
N TRP A 99 2.81 10.81 -3.12
CA TRP A 99 2.16 12.00 -3.62
C TRP A 99 1.80 12.97 -2.48
N ASP A 100 1.23 12.47 -1.40
CA ASP A 100 0.89 13.25 -0.21
C ASP A 100 2.13 13.89 0.45
N ILE A 101 3.23 13.12 0.59
CA ILE A 101 4.51 13.63 1.11
C ILE A 101 5.04 14.80 0.29
N ILE A 102 4.99 14.69 -1.04
CA ILE A 102 5.49 15.75 -1.93
C ILE A 102 4.58 16.99 -1.86
N ILE A 103 3.25 16.82 -1.78
CA ILE A 103 2.33 17.93 -1.56
C ILE A 103 2.70 18.68 -0.28
N ASP A 104 2.78 17.95 0.84
CA ASP A 104 3.07 18.55 2.13
C ASP A 104 4.43 19.25 2.12
N PHE A 105 5.44 18.66 1.48
CA PHE A 105 6.76 19.26 1.35
C PHE A 105 6.77 20.53 0.50
N GLU A 106 6.17 20.51 -0.69
CA GLU A 106 6.08 21.69 -1.56
C GLU A 106 5.33 22.84 -0.85
N LEU A 107 4.24 22.53 -0.14
CA LEU A 107 3.47 23.52 0.62
C LEU A 107 4.25 24.11 1.79
N THR A 108 5.00 23.29 2.53
CA THR A 108 5.74 23.73 3.72
C THR A 108 7.08 24.38 3.39
N ASN A 109 7.68 24.09 2.23
CA ASN A 109 9.00 24.57 1.81
C ASN A 109 8.94 25.52 0.60
N ALA A 110 7.86 26.28 0.45
CA ALA A 110 7.70 27.33 -0.57
C ALA A 110 7.98 26.84 -2.02
N GLY A 111 7.51 25.65 -2.35
CA GLY A 111 7.62 25.06 -3.69
C GLY A 111 8.97 24.43 -4.02
N GLN A 112 9.81 24.15 -3.02
CA GLN A 112 11.05 23.39 -3.22
C GLN A 112 10.77 21.95 -3.67
N SER A 113 11.68 21.40 -4.48
CA SER A 113 11.68 20.01 -4.93
C SER A 113 12.35 19.09 -3.90
N MET A 114 11.92 17.82 -3.85
CA MET A 114 12.49 16.82 -2.95
C MET A 114 13.33 15.81 -3.73
N SER A 115 14.52 15.46 -3.23
CA SER A 115 15.31 14.40 -3.86
C SER A 115 14.61 13.03 -3.73
N GLU A 116 14.83 12.12 -4.68
CA GLU A 116 14.24 10.77 -4.59
C GLU A 116 14.65 10.03 -3.31
N ASP A 117 15.91 10.19 -2.87
CA ASP A 117 16.40 9.53 -1.65
C ASP A 117 15.75 10.10 -0.38
N ASP A 118 15.48 11.41 -0.33
CA ASP A 118 14.78 12.04 0.79
C ASP A 118 13.30 11.61 0.83
N LEU A 119 12.65 11.52 -0.33
CA LEU A 119 11.28 11.02 -0.46
C LEU A 119 11.17 9.58 0.04
N ILE A 120 12.12 8.73 -0.32
CA ILE A 120 12.16 7.33 0.14
C ILE A 120 12.32 7.30 1.66
N ARG A 121 13.25 8.09 2.22
CA ARG A 121 13.48 8.15 3.67
C ARG A 121 12.22 8.60 4.41
N GLU A 122 11.58 9.65 3.93
CA GLU A 122 10.36 10.19 4.53
C GLU A 122 9.20 9.18 4.46
N ALA A 123 9.01 8.50 3.33
CA ALA A 123 8.00 7.45 3.20
C ALA A 123 8.21 6.31 4.21
N THR A 124 9.45 5.84 4.39
CA THR A 124 9.73 4.80 5.39
C THR A 124 9.46 5.28 6.82
N ARG A 125 9.75 6.54 7.12
CA ARG A 125 9.49 7.15 8.43
C ARG A 125 7.99 7.22 8.71
N GLN A 126 7.18 7.65 7.74
CA GLN A 126 5.71 7.70 7.89
C GLN A 126 5.07 6.32 8.06
N LEU A 127 5.73 5.25 7.61
CA LEU A 127 5.27 3.87 7.80
C LEU A 127 5.77 3.24 9.12
N GLY A 128 6.41 4.02 10.00
CA GLY A 128 6.83 3.62 11.35
C GLY A 128 8.25 3.06 11.44
N PHE A 129 9.06 3.14 10.38
CA PHE A 129 10.44 2.66 10.40
C PHE A 129 11.42 3.74 10.86
N ALA A 130 12.26 3.41 11.85
CA ALA A 130 13.34 4.29 12.31
C ALA A 130 14.54 4.33 11.35
N ARG A 131 14.70 3.29 10.53
CA ARG A 131 15.79 3.14 9.54
C ARG A 131 15.21 2.52 8.27
N TYR A 132 15.69 2.94 7.11
CA TYR A 132 15.39 2.26 5.85
C TYR A 132 16.54 1.35 5.45
N THR A 133 16.21 0.25 4.75
CA THR A 133 17.16 -0.71 4.20
C THR A 133 17.15 -0.64 2.67
N ASP A 134 18.13 -1.24 2.00
CA ASP A 134 18.14 -1.32 0.53
C ASP A 134 16.91 -2.04 -0.04
N LYS A 135 16.40 -3.05 0.69
CA LYS A 135 15.15 -3.73 0.33
C LYS A 135 13.97 -2.75 0.34
N MET A 136 13.83 -1.94 1.39
CA MET A 136 12.79 -0.91 1.48
C MET A 136 12.96 0.14 0.39
N LYS A 137 14.19 0.59 0.13
CA LYS A 137 14.52 1.52 -0.95
C LYS A 137 14.02 1.00 -2.29
N ASN A 138 14.27 -0.27 -2.62
CA ASN A 138 13.82 -0.86 -3.87
C ASN A 138 12.29 -0.94 -3.98
N ILE A 139 11.59 -1.28 -2.90
CA ILE A 139 10.12 -1.29 -2.88
C ILE A 139 9.57 0.12 -3.15
N VAL A 140 10.07 1.13 -2.42
CA VAL A 140 9.60 2.51 -2.59
C VAL A 140 9.95 3.06 -3.97
N LYS A 141 11.10 2.71 -4.55
CA LYS A 141 11.45 3.07 -5.94
C LYS A 141 10.46 2.55 -6.98
N THR A 142 9.96 1.33 -6.80
CA THR A 142 8.91 0.79 -7.66
C THR A 142 7.64 1.64 -7.54
N ALA A 143 7.28 2.06 -6.33
CA ALA A 143 6.16 2.95 -6.11
C ALA A 143 6.36 4.37 -6.69
N VAL A 144 7.57 4.94 -6.63
CA VAL A 144 7.91 6.20 -7.34
C VAL A 144 7.68 6.05 -8.84
N THR A 145 8.15 4.94 -9.42
CA THR A 145 7.96 4.64 -10.84
C THR A 145 6.46 4.52 -11.18
N ASN A 146 5.67 3.88 -10.32
CA ASN A 146 4.22 3.79 -10.48
C ASN A 146 3.56 5.18 -10.38
N ALA A 147 3.96 6.01 -9.41
CA ALA A 147 3.44 7.37 -9.25
C ALA A 147 3.71 8.23 -10.49
N ILE A 148 4.90 8.13 -11.09
CA ILE A 148 5.25 8.83 -12.34
C ILE A 148 4.41 8.30 -13.51
N ARG A 149 4.30 6.98 -13.66
CA ARG A 149 3.48 6.34 -14.70
C ARG A 149 2.00 6.76 -14.62
N ARG A 150 1.50 6.96 -13.40
CA ARG A 150 0.13 7.44 -13.10
C ARG A 150 -0.02 8.96 -13.20
N LYS A 151 1.03 9.68 -13.59
CA LYS A 151 1.07 11.15 -13.66
C LYS A 151 0.74 11.83 -12.33
N LEU A 152 1.05 11.20 -11.19
CA LEU A 152 0.96 11.84 -9.87
C LEU A 152 2.17 12.73 -9.62
N LEU A 153 3.34 12.19 -9.97
CA LEU A 153 4.64 12.79 -9.76
C LEU A 153 5.38 12.88 -11.10
N MET A 154 6.40 13.69 -11.17
CA MET A 154 7.32 13.73 -12.30
C MET A 154 8.75 13.90 -11.83
N ARG A 155 9.70 13.44 -12.66
CA ARG A 155 11.12 13.59 -12.39
C ARG A 155 11.62 14.90 -12.96
N GLN A 156 12.25 15.72 -12.13
CA GLN A 156 12.94 16.94 -12.54
C GLN A 156 14.42 16.81 -12.16
N LYS A 157 15.28 16.50 -13.14
CA LYS A 157 16.69 16.15 -12.90
C LYS A 157 16.81 14.97 -11.91
N LYS A 158 17.29 15.22 -10.69
CA LYS A 158 17.44 14.23 -9.61
C LYS A 158 16.28 14.24 -8.61
N ASP A 159 15.39 15.22 -8.74
CA ASP A 159 14.32 15.45 -7.79
C ASP A 159 12.99 14.92 -8.32
N ILE A 160 12.06 14.74 -7.38
CA ILE A 160 10.68 14.36 -7.60
C ILE A 160 9.81 15.56 -7.21
N ILE A 161 8.88 15.91 -8.09
CA ILE A 161 7.94 17.02 -7.91
C ILE A 161 6.53 16.58 -8.28
N LEU A 162 5.52 17.38 -7.90
CA LEU A 162 4.15 17.17 -8.35
C LEU A 162 4.03 17.31 -9.86
N ASN A 163 3.24 16.42 -10.47
CA ASN A 163 2.79 16.65 -11.84
C ASN A 163 1.56 17.56 -11.82
N LYS A 164 1.72 18.81 -12.29
CA LYS A 164 0.67 19.84 -12.31
C LYS A 164 -0.28 19.74 -13.51
N GLU A 165 -0.03 18.81 -14.43
CA GLU A 165 -0.83 18.59 -15.65
C GLU A 165 -1.88 17.48 -15.48
N ARG A 166 -2.12 17.02 -14.24
CA ARG A 166 -3.11 15.98 -13.91
C ARG A 166 -4.53 16.51 -13.84
#